data_AF-A0A2R2WBR8-F1
#
_entry.id   AF-A0A2R2WBR8-F1
#
_cell.length_a   1.000
_cell.length_b   1.000
_cell.length_c   1.000
_cell.angle_alpha   90.00
_cell.angle_beta   90.00
_cell.angle_gamma   90.00
#
_symmetry.space_group_name_H-M   'P 1'
#
loop_
_entity.id
_entity.type
_entity.pdbx_description
1 polymer ?
#
loop_
_entity_poly.entity_id
_entity_poly.type
_entity_poly.pdbx_seq_one_letter_code
_entity_poly.pdbx_strand_id
1 'polypeptide(L)'
;MPSQKNLEKNADKAYKKAKEAVEEARKAAKKVDRKARTKAKALGKELEKTSAKTKATTRKRPDALYTPPLPHAITTEVTSDSGSTTEVDLGELTTIQLRAIAKSRRLTGYTRLSKAALVERLRSGEPTR
;
A
#
# COMPACT_ATOMS: atom_id res chain seq x y z
N MET A 1 40.13 -13.14 -42.97
CA MET A 1 40.36 -12.64 -41.60
C MET A 1 40.35 -11.12 -41.62
N PRO A 2 39.58 -10.42 -40.76
CA PRO A 2 39.66 -8.97 -40.64
C PRO A 2 41.08 -8.54 -40.24
N SER A 3 41.59 -7.47 -40.83
CA SER A 3 42.92 -6.96 -40.48
C SER A 3 42.95 -6.43 -39.04
N GLN A 4 44.09 -6.56 -38.37
CA GLN A 4 44.28 -6.11 -36.98
C GLN A 4 43.83 -4.64 -36.78
N LYS A 5 44.13 -3.78 -37.75
CA LYS A 5 43.73 -2.36 -37.77
C LYS A 5 42.21 -2.14 -37.76
N ASN A 6 41.43 -3.05 -38.35
CA ASN A 6 39.96 -2.97 -38.33
C ASN A 6 39.38 -3.48 -37.00
N LEU A 7 40.04 -4.46 -36.37
CA LEU A 7 39.68 -4.95 -35.04
C LEU A 7 39.91 -3.87 -33.97
N GLU A 8 41.05 -3.19 -34.00
CA GLU A 8 41.37 -2.08 -33.09
C GLU A 8 40.34 -0.94 -33.21
N LYS A 9 40.01 -0.51 -34.43
CA LYS A 9 39.00 0.55 -34.65
C LYS A 9 37.62 0.17 -34.14
N ASN A 10 37.23 -1.10 -34.28
CA ASN A 10 35.95 -1.58 -33.76
C ASN A 10 35.95 -1.66 -32.23
N ALA A 11 37.06 -2.09 -31.63
CA ALA A 11 37.25 -2.08 -30.18
C ALA A 11 37.17 -0.65 -29.62
N ASP A 12 37.82 0.32 -30.26
CA ASP A 12 37.76 1.73 -29.87
C ASP A 12 36.34 2.30 -29.95
N LYS A 13 35.62 2.00 -31.03
CA LYS A 13 34.21 2.41 -31.17
C LYS A 13 33.32 1.79 -30.10
N ALA A 14 33.51 0.50 -29.82
CA ALA A 14 32.77 -0.19 -28.77
C ALA A 14 33.07 0.42 -27.38
N TYR A 15 34.34 0.72 -27.10
CA TYR A 15 34.75 1.35 -25.85
C TYR A 15 34.17 2.75 -25.69
N LYS A 16 34.20 3.59 -26.73
CA LYS A 16 33.57 4.92 -26.71
C LYS A 16 32.07 4.83 -26.45
N LYS A 17 31.36 3.93 -27.14
CA LYS A 17 29.92 3.70 -26.94
C LYS A 17 29.61 3.21 -25.52
N ALA A 18 30.43 2.31 -24.98
CA ALA A 18 30.29 1.85 -23.59
C ALA A 18 30.50 3.00 -22.59
N LYS A 19 31.49 3.87 -22.82
CA LYS A 19 31.75 5.02 -21.97
C LYS A 19 30.59 6.02 -21.96
N GLU A 20 30.00 6.30 -23.13
CA GLU A 20 28.82 7.16 -23.25
C GLU A 20 27.60 6.57 -22.52
N ALA A 21 27.34 5.28 -22.69
CA ALA A 21 26.26 4.59 -21.99
C ALA A 21 26.42 4.65 -20.46
N VAL A 22 27.64 4.50 -19.95
CA VAL A 22 27.93 4.61 -18.51
C VAL A 22 27.71 6.04 -18.00
N GLU A 23 28.10 7.06 -18.76
CA GLU A 23 27.82 8.45 -18.39
C GLU A 23 26.33 8.76 -18.36
N GLU A 24 25.57 8.26 -19.33
CA GLU A 24 24.12 8.44 -19.39
C GLU A 24 23.44 7.73 -18.20
N ALA A 25 23.84 6.51 -17.88
CA ALA A 25 23.37 5.78 -16.71
C ALA A 25 23.67 6.53 -15.40
N ARG A 26 24.88 7.10 -15.26
CA ARG A 26 25.23 7.93 -14.09
C ARG A 26 24.37 9.19 -14.00
N LYS A 27 24.09 9.86 -15.12
CA LYS A 27 23.20 11.04 -15.16
C LYS A 27 21.77 10.67 -14.79
N ALA A 28 21.27 9.53 -15.28
CA ALA A 28 19.95 9.01 -14.95
C ALA A 28 19.84 8.69 -13.44
N ALA A 29 20.83 7.99 -12.86
CA ALA A 29 20.88 7.70 -11.43
C ALA A 29 20.84 8.97 -10.57
N LYS A 30 21.67 9.98 -10.90
CA LYS A 30 21.65 11.28 -10.20
C LYS A 30 20.28 11.98 -10.27
N LYS A 31 19.56 11.87 -11.39
CA LYS A 31 18.21 12.44 -11.53
C LYS A 31 17.19 11.71 -10.65
N VAL A 32 17.30 10.38 -10.55
CA VAL A 32 16.44 9.58 -9.66
C VAL A 32 16.68 9.96 -8.19
N ASP A 33 17.94 10.05 -7.76
CA ASP A 33 18.28 10.47 -6.39
C ASP A 33 17.78 11.87 -6.06
N ARG A 34 17.92 12.81 -7.01
CA ARG A 34 17.38 14.16 -6.86
C ARG A 34 15.86 14.14 -6.67
N LYS A 35 15.13 13.37 -7.50
CA LYS A 35 13.66 13.22 -7.39
C LYS A 35 13.26 12.55 -6.07
N ALA A 36 14.01 11.55 -5.61
CA ALA A 36 13.79 10.90 -4.33
C ALA A 36 13.96 11.88 -3.16
N ARG A 37 15.05 12.67 -3.16
CA ARG A 37 15.30 13.72 -2.16
C ARG A 37 14.20 14.78 -2.14
N THR A 38 13.70 15.22 -3.29
CA THR A 38 12.59 16.20 -3.34
C THR A 38 11.29 15.62 -2.79
N LYS A 39 10.97 14.36 -3.08
CA LYS A 39 9.79 13.68 -2.52
C LYS A 39 9.92 13.52 -1.00
N ALA A 40 11.08 13.13 -0.50
CA ALA A 40 11.34 13.02 0.94
C ALA A 40 11.14 14.36 1.66
N LYS A 41 11.65 15.47 1.09
CA LYS A 41 11.42 16.82 1.64
C LYS A 41 9.94 17.23 1.63
N ALA A 42 9.20 16.89 0.57
CA ALA A 42 7.77 17.18 0.50
C ALA A 42 6.99 16.42 1.58
N LEU A 43 7.28 15.12 1.77
CA LEU A 43 6.68 14.31 2.82
C LEU A 43 7.01 14.82 4.23
N GLY A 44 8.23 15.30 4.46
CA GLY A 44 8.60 15.95 5.73
C GLY A 44 7.75 17.17 6.03
N LYS A 45 7.50 18.04 5.03
CA LYS A 45 6.62 19.21 5.18
C LYS A 45 5.16 18.84 5.42
N GLU A 46 4.67 17.77 4.79
CA GLU A 46 3.32 17.22 5.04
C GLU A 46 3.20 16.69 6.49
N LEU A 47 4.22 16.01 6.99
CA LEU A 47 4.30 15.54 8.38
C LEU A 47 4.31 16.70 9.39
N GLU A 48 5.07 17.76 9.13
CA GLU A 48 5.07 18.95 9.99
C GLU A 48 3.71 19.66 9.99
N LYS A 49 3.05 19.79 8.84
CA LYS A 49 1.71 20.38 8.75
C LYS A 49 0.65 19.55 9.46
N THR A 50 0.71 18.23 9.32
CA THR A 50 -0.26 17.32 9.97
C THR A 50 -0.02 17.23 11.49
N SER A 51 1.23 17.25 11.94
CA SER A 51 1.56 17.29 13.38
C SER A 51 1.24 18.63 14.05
N ALA A 52 1.36 19.76 13.34
CA ALA A 52 0.87 21.04 13.81
C ALA A 52 -0.67 21.07 13.92
N LYS A 53 -1.37 20.40 12.98
CA LYS A 53 -2.84 20.30 13.00
C LYS A 53 -3.38 19.41 14.13
N THR A 54 -2.63 18.40 14.56
CA THR A 54 -3.01 17.54 15.70
C THR A 54 -2.69 18.16 17.07
N LYS A 55 -1.71 19.07 17.17
CA LYS A 55 -1.44 19.82 18.41
C LYS A 55 -2.49 20.89 18.75
N ALA A 56 -3.32 21.30 17.79
CA ALA A 56 -4.37 22.30 18.00
C ALA A 56 -5.71 21.73 18.51
N THR A 57 -5.80 20.43 18.81
CA THR A 57 -6.99 19.80 19.41
C THR A 57 -6.69 19.27 20.81
N THR A 58 -6.27 20.15 21.72
CA THR A 58 -6.46 19.92 23.16
C THR A 58 -7.96 19.98 23.45
N ARG A 59 -8.62 18.84 23.25
CA ARG A 59 -10.01 18.62 23.65
C ARG A 59 -10.10 18.80 25.17
N LYS A 60 -10.82 19.84 25.59
CA LYS A 60 -11.38 19.97 26.93
C LYS A 60 -12.02 18.62 27.30
N ARG A 61 -11.48 17.90 28.28
CA ARG A 61 -12.15 16.69 28.79
C ARG A 61 -13.43 17.17 29.50
N PRO A 62 -14.64 16.76 29.08
CA PRO A 62 -15.78 16.88 29.97
C PRO A 62 -15.58 15.88 31.11
N ASP A 63 -15.66 16.38 32.33
CA ASP A 63 -15.73 15.60 33.55
C ASP A 63 -16.89 14.59 33.51
N ALA A 64 -16.70 13.49 34.24
CA ALA A 64 -17.69 12.49 34.63
C ALA A 64 -18.22 11.53 33.54
N LEU A 65 -17.50 10.41 33.40
CA LEU A 65 -17.98 9.03 33.51
C LEU A 65 -19.50 8.80 33.35
N TYR A 66 -19.95 8.54 32.12
CA TYR A 66 -21.13 7.74 31.86
C TYR A 66 -20.68 6.43 31.20
N THR A 67 -20.55 5.38 32.01
CA THR A 67 -20.39 4.00 31.54
C THR A 67 -21.79 3.42 31.30
N PRO A 68 -22.26 3.30 30.05
CA PRO A 68 -23.49 2.57 29.78
C PRO A 68 -23.33 1.11 30.23
N PRO A 69 -24.42 0.46 30.68
CA PRO A 69 -24.38 -0.95 31.08
C PRO A 69 -23.87 -1.80 29.91
N LEU A 70 -22.91 -2.68 30.21
CA LEU A 70 -22.40 -3.67 29.25
C LEU A 70 -23.59 -4.47 28.70
N PRO A 71 -23.72 -4.63 27.37
CA PRO A 71 -24.72 -5.53 26.82
C PRO A 71 -24.43 -6.93 27.36
N HIS A 72 -25.43 -7.57 27.96
CA HIS A 72 -25.32 -8.97 28.36
C HIS A 72 -24.92 -9.77 27.11
N ALA A 73 -23.69 -10.30 27.12
CA ALA A 73 -23.24 -11.23 26.11
C ALA A 73 -24.18 -12.43 26.17
N ILE A 74 -25.04 -12.57 25.16
CA ILE A 74 -25.80 -13.78 24.92
C ILE A 74 -24.76 -14.81 24.49
N THR A 75 -24.31 -15.63 25.43
CA THR A 75 -23.49 -16.82 25.18
C THR A 75 -24.39 -17.86 24.53
N THR A 76 -24.46 -17.82 23.20
CA THR A 76 -24.89 -18.99 22.43
C THR A 76 -23.70 -19.93 22.34
N GLU A 77 -23.70 -20.95 23.19
CA GLU A 77 -22.86 -22.12 23.00
C GLU A 77 -23.26 -22.79 21.68
N VAL A 78 -22.33 -22.87 20.73
CA VAL A 78 -22.45 -23.76 19.57
C VAL A 78 -21.27 -24.72 19.63
N THR A 79 -21.61 -25.96 19.96
CA THR A 79 -20.77 -27.15 19.83
C THR A 79 -20.14 -27.24 18.44
N SER A 80 -18.83 -27.37 18.42
CA SER A 80 -18.02 -27.62 17.23
C SER A 80 -18.15 -29.07 16.75
N ASP A 81 -18.51 -29.23 15.47
CA ASP A 81 -18.32 -30.46 14.70
C ASP A 81 -17.62 -30.10 13.37
N SER A 82 -16.49 -30.76 13.12
CA SER A 82 -15.81 -30.95 11.84
C SER A 82 -16.24 -30.09 10.62
N GLY A 83 -15.64 -28.88 10.43
CA GLY A 83 -15.79 -28.09 9.20
C GLY A 83 -15.55 -26.58 9.35
N SER A 84 -14.33 -26.15 9.69
CA SER A 84 -14.03 -24.80 10.20
C SER A 84 -14.29 -23.64 9.21
N THR A 85 -15.45 -22.99 9.31
CA THR A 85 -15.63 -21.58 8.93
C THR A 85 -15.30 -20.70 10.14
N THR A 86 -14.03 -20.28 10.25
CA THR A 86 -13.70 -19.18 11.15
C THR A 86 -14.35 -17.92 10.60
N GLU A 87 -15.24 -17.31 11.37
CA GLU A 87 -15.76 -15.98 11.08
C GLU A 87 -14.57 -15.02 11.13
N VAL A 88 -13.95 -14.78 9.98
CA VAL A 88 -12.84 -13.83 9.87
C VAL A 88 -13.44 -12.45 10.11
N ASP A 89 -13.08 -11.81 11.22
CA ASP A 89 -13.49 -10.43 11.46
C ASP A 89 -12.91 -9.54 10.34
N LEU A 90 -13.79 -9.16 9.42
CA LEU A 90 -13.46 -8.32 8.28
C LEU A 90 -12.99 -6.92 8.72
N GLY A 91 -13.30 -6.50 9.95
CA GLY A 91 -12.87 -5.23 10.54
C GLY A 91 -11.36 -5.16 10.77
N GLU A 92 -10.75 -6.26 11.19
CA GLU A 92 -9.33 -6.36 11.52
C GLU A 92 -8.45 -6.49 10.26
N LEU A 93 -9.01 -7.00 9.17
CA LEU A 93 -8.29 -7.21 7.93
C LEU A 93 -7.80 -5.91 7.29
N THR A 94 -6.67 -5.99 6.61
CA THR A 94 -6.14 -4.90 5.79
C THR A 94 -6.91 -4.78 4.46
N THR A 95 -6.82 -3.62 3.80
CA THR A 95 -7.43 -3.42 2.47
C THR A 95 -6.91 -4.41 1.43
N ILE A 96 -5.65 -4.83 1.51
CA ILE A 96 -5.05 -5.82 0.59
C ILE A 96 -5.70 -7.19 0.81
N GLN A 97 -5.85 -7.62 2.07
CA GLN A 97 -6.50 -8.88 2.42
C GLN A 97 -7.99 -8.88 2.01
N LEU A 98 -8.71 -7.78 2.27
CA LEU A 98 -10.11 -7.64 1.85
C LEU A 98 -10.27 -7.75 0.32
N ARG A 99 -9.34 -7.18 -0.46
CA ARG A 99 -9.33 -7.32 -1.93
C ARG A 99 -9.03 -8.76 -2.37
N ALA A 100 -8.15 -9.46 -1.67
CA ALA A 100 -7.87 -10.87 -1.95
C ALA A 100 -9.11 -11.74 -1.72
N ILE A 101 -9.87 -11.47 -0.64
CA ILE A 101 -11.14 -12.14 -0.36
C ILE A 101 -12.20 -11.77 -1.40
N ALA A 102 -12.28 -10.50 -1.81
CA ALA A 102 -13.19 -10.07 -2.87
C ALA A 102 -12.89 -10.78 -4.21
N LYS A 103 -11.60 -10.96 -4.53
CA LYS A 103 -11.15 -11.71 -5.69
C LYS A 103 -11.51 -13.19 -5.61
N SER A 104 -11.32 -13.84 -4.46
CA SER A 104 -11.70 -15.25 -4.28
C SER A 104 -13.21 -15.47 -4.37
N ARG A 105 -13.99 -14.49 -3.92
CA ARG A 105 -15.46 -14.46 -4.05
C ARG A 105 -15.97 -13.96 -5.41
N ARG A 106 -15.08 -13.74 -6.39
CA ARG A 106 -15.41 -13.26 -7.75
C ARG A 106 -16.23 -11.95 -7.78
N LEU A 107 -16.08 -11.10 -6.77
CA LEU A 107 -16.66 -9.77 -6.78
C LEU A 107 -15.93 -8.90 -7.83
N THR A 108 -16.67 -8.04 -8.53
CA THR A 108 -16.13 -7.06 -9.48
C THR A 108 -16.17 -5.66 -8.87
N GLY A 109 -15.44 -4.69 -9.46
CA GLY A 109 -15.44 -3.30 -9.00
C GLY A 109 -14.71 -3.02 -7.66
N TYR A 110 -14.17 -4.03 -6.98
CA TYR A 110 -13.56 -3.90 -5.64
C TYR A 110 -12.28 -3.03 -5.59
N THR A 111 -11.62 -2.77 -6.72
CA THR A 111 -10.33 -2.05 -6.76
C THR A 111 -10.46 -0.58 -6.41
N ARG A 112 -11.64 0.01 -6.64
CA ARG A 112 -11.95 1.43 -6.39
C ARG A 112 -12.68 1.66 -5.05
N LEU A 113 -13.05 0.59 -4.35
CA LEU A 113 -13.78 0.68 -3.08
C LEU A 113 -12.83 1.01 -1.91
N SER A 114 -13.36 1.80 -0.97
CA SER A 114 -12.72 2.08 0.32
C SER A 114 -12.75 0.83 1.22
N LYS A 115 -11.98 0.82 2.32
CA LYS A 115 -11.99 -0.31 3.27
C LYS A 115 -13.40 -0.62 3.78
N ALA A 116 -14.15 0.41 4.19
CA ALA A 116 -15.51 0.26 4.70
C ALA A 116 -16.45 -0.33 3.63
N ALA A 117 -16.42 0.22 2.41
CA ALA A 117 -17.24 -0.29 1.31
C ALA A 117 -16.88 -1.73 0.91
N LEU A 118 -15.60 -2.13 1.03
CA LEU A 118 -15.19 -3.52 0.83
C LEU A 118 -15.76 -4.45 1.89
N VAL A 119 -15.76 -4.05 3.16
CA VAL A 119 -16.34 -4.85 4.26
C VAL A 119 -17.83 -5.02 4.06
N GLU A 120 -18.56 -3.94 3.75
CA GLU A 120 -19.99 -4.00 3.45
C GLU A 120 -20.28 -4.89 2.25
N ARG A 121 -19.50 -4.79 1.18
CA ARG A 121 -19.69 -5.63 -0.02
C ARG A 121 -19.40 -7.10 0.24
N LEU A 122 -18.41 -7.39 1.07
CA LEU A 122 -18.10 -8.76 1.49
C LEU A 122 -19.16 -9.33 2.43
N ARG A 123 -19.88 -8.49 3.18
CA ARG A 123 -21.04 -8.88 3.99
C ARG A 123 -22.28 -9.11 3.12
N SER A 124 -22.53 -8.25 2.13
CA SER A 124 -23.71 -8.38 1.26
C SER A 124 -23.56 -9.48 0.22
N GLY A 125 -22.34 -9.87 -0.14
CA GLY A 125 -22.08 -10.99 -1.06
C GLY A 125 -22.53 -10.75 -2.50
N GLU A 126 -23.04 -9.57 -2.82
CA GLU A 126 -23.63 -9.33 -4.15
C GLU A 126 -22.56 -9.13 -5.23
N PRO A 127 -22.58 -9.90 -6.32
CA PRO A 127 -21.87 -9.54 -7.54
C PRO A 127 -22.60 -8.37 -8.22
N THR A 128 -21.86 -7.34 -8.64
CA THR A 128 -22.39 -6.29 -9.53
C THR A 128 -22.71 -6.94 -10.88
N ARG A 129 -23.99 -6.88 -11.29
CA ARG A 129 -24.52 -7.38 -12.57
C ARG A 129 -24.07 -6.51 -13.74
#